data_AF-A0A0P9XEG3-F1
#
_entry.id   AF-A0A0P9XEG3-F1
#
_cell.length_a   1.000
_cell.length_b   1.000
_cell.length_c   1.000
_cell.angle_alpha   90.00
_cell.angle_beta   90.00
_cell.angle_gamma   90.00
#
_symmetry.space_group_name_H-M   'P 1'
#
loop_
_entity.id
_entity.type
_entity.pdbx_description
1 polymer ?
#
loop_
_entity_poly.entity_id
_entity_poly.type
_entity_poly.pdbx_seq_one_letter_code
_entity_poly.pdbx_strand_id
1 'polypeptide(L)'
;MCEDSATAVADEGVPDRYPHIEPLMSPAVALGAIERITGGLTRSMALDVAFSIEAGDFVDPDRAYDLFWAGVITNKRAFVCPGADCAAQVTCANLDKDVQSMRVVPHFKVYGEHSEACGIINGKAIDLEVEPSGPDGQERKTVDESIVDVFKLARPDSYYDEPTQDPSADVHVAKQRARNTRPYTTKLGESGIVGPIYSVRSVVSRYIRYRTDNTLEFRRLNIAGQDVAYDSIFKCIWEQDLNDLPDHPVIYYGWAYIDRTRKNDAYRIKFKKCLMRGTESLTTSSFVSDTLVERYKLKNLMATRLAKISQQPKPTAFVFLYGQPTVRTSQGTSYANFELKNLDMVDVNYDCPLPSKYDK
;
A
#
# COMPACT_ATOMS: atom_id res chain seq x y z
N MET A 1 22.15 7.41 72.67
CA MET A 1 23.45 6.71 72.59
C MET A 1 23.43 5.95 71.27
N CYS A 2 24.17 6.23 70.22
CA CYS A 2 25.29 7.09 69.85
C CYS A 2 25.20 7.15 68.31
N GLU A 3 25.67 8.10 67.51
CA GLU A 3 26.49 9.28 67.66
C GLU A 3 26.40 10.00 66.30
N ASP A 4 26.36 11.32 66.34
CA ASP A 4 26.69 12.21 65.24
C ASP A 4 28.11 11.97 64.72
N SER A 5 28.33 12.24 63.43
CA SER A 5 29.48 13.02 62.92
C SER A 5 29.46 13.02 61.38
N ALA A 6 29.44 14.21 60.76
CA ALA A 6 30.59 14.71 60.00
C ALA A 6 30.24 15.95 59.14
N THR A 7 30.78 17.09 59.59
CA THR A 7 31.51 18.13 58.83
C THR A 7 30.83 18.96 57.73
N ALA A 8 30.78 20.26 58.01
CA ALA A 8 30.71 21.38 57.07
C ALA A 8 32.11 21.80 56.61
N VAL A 9 32.27 22.28 55.36
CA VAL A 9 33.23 23.33 54.96
C VAL A 9 32.76 24.06 53.68
N ALA A 10 32.78 25.41 53.75
CA ALA A 10 32.90 26.51 52.75
C ALA A 10 32.40 26.31 51.30
N ASP A 11 31.53 27.15 50.72
CA ASP A 11 31.61 28.61 50.45
C ASP A 11 32.83 29.03 49.62
N GLU A 12 32.69 28.89 48.29
CA GLU A 12 33.41 29.67 47.29
C GLU A 12 32.42 30.13 46.22
N GLY A 13 32.11 31.44 46.21
CA GLY A 13 31.40 32.09 45.11
C GLY A 13 32.29 32.30 43.89
N VAL A 14 31.68 32.48 42.70
CA VAL A 14 32.23 33.03 41.42
C VAL A 14 31.12 32.88 40.33
N PRO A 15 30.99 33.76 39.31
CA PRO A 15 30.17 34.97 39.39
C PRO A 15 29.06 35.01 38.31
N ASP A 16 28.14 35.94 38.52
CA ASP A 16 27.06 36.28 37.60
C ASP A 16 27.61 36.78 36.25
N ARG A 17 27.34 36.06 35.16
CA ARG A 17 27.70 36.42 33.78
C ARG A 17 26.54 36.18 32.83
N TYR A 18 25.47 36.95 32.95
CA TYR A 18 24.59 37.21 31.82
C TYR A 18 24.09 38.66 31.88
N PRO A 19 24.58 39.57 31.02
CA PRO A 19 23.93 40.85 30.85
C PRO A 19 22.57 40.63 30.16
N HIS A 20 21.57 41.36 30.66
CA HIS A 20 20.25 41.51 30.06
C HIS A 20 20.34 41.74 28.54
N ILE A 21 19.73 40.82 27.76
CA ILE A 21 19.42 41.04 26.35
C ILE A 21 17.92 41.28 26.26
N GLU A 22 17.52 42.52 25.97
CA GLU A 22 16.15 42.85 25.55
C GLU A 22 15.83 42.15 24.21
N PRO A 23 14.59 41.68 23.99
CA PRO A 23 14.22 40.98 22.76
C PRO A 23 13.70 41.97 21.72
N LEU A 24 14.52 42.34 20.75
CA LEU A 24 14.05 43.00 19.52
C LEU A 24 14.74 42.36 18.30
N MET A 25 14.25 41.20 17.90
CA MET A 25 14.37 40.75 16.51
C MET A 25 12.98 40.52 15.94
N SER A 26 12.65 41.31 14.92
CA SER A 26 11.44 41.16 14.12
C SER A 26 11.40 39.77 13.45
N PRO A 27 10.25 39.07 13.44
CA PRO A 27 10.08 37.78 12.76
C PRO A 27 10.49 37.77 11.28
N ALA A 28 10.50 38.95 10.64
CA ALA A 28 10.80 39.10 9.22
C ALA A 28 12.30 38.89 8.88
N VAL A 29 13.22 39.09 9.84
CA VAL A 29 14.67 38.92 9.59
C VAL A 29 15.11 37.46 9.78
N ALA A 30 14.37 36.69 10.60
CA ALA A 30 14.63 35.26 10.79
C ALA A 30 14.26 34.41 9.56
N LEU A 31 13.25 34.82 8.77
CA LEU A 31 12.88 34.10 7.54
C LEU A 31 13.93 34.24 6.43
N GLY A 32 14.58 35.40 6.29
CA GLY A 32 15.57 35.62 5.22
C GLY A 32 16.92 34.95 5.45
N ALA A 33 17.26 34.57 6.69
CA ALA A 33 18.53 33.93 7.04
C ALA A 33 18.46 32.39 6.99
N ILE A 34 17.26 31.80 7.17
CA ILE A 34 17.07 30.35 7.08
C ILE A 34 17.14 29.86 5.62
N GLU A 35 16.74 30.69 4.65
CA GLU A 35 16.83 30.36 3.21
C GLU A 35 18.25 30.31 2.65
N ARG A 36 19.26 30.90 3.32
CA ARG A 36 20.65 30.97 2.82
C ARG A 36 21.61 29.95 3.42
N ILE A 37 21.21 29.23 4.48
CA ILE A 37 22.07 28.23 5.15
C ILE A 37 21.70 26.79 4.75
N THR A 38 20.49 26.56 4.25
CA THR A 38 20.15 25.30 3.56
C THR A 38 20.51 25.40 2.09
N GLY A 39 21.79 25.15 1.77
CA GLY A 39 22.20 24.91 0.39
C GLY A 39 21.30 23.83 -0.23
N GLY A 40 20.45 24.25 -1.19
CA GLY A 40 19.81 23.40 -2.18
C GLY A 40 19.33 22.03 -1.71
N LEU A 41 18.56 21.94 -0.63
CA LEU A 41 17.73 20.77 -0.41
C LEU A 41 16.57 20.87 -1.39
N THR A 42 16.79 20.34 -2.60
CA THR A 42 15.68 19.97 -3.48
C THR A 42 14.74 19.12 -2.61
N ARG A 43 13.58 19.68 -2.26
CA ARG A 43 12.47 18.90 -1.74
C ARG A 43 12.26 17.82 -2.80
N SER A 44 12.69 16.60 -2.49
CA SER A 44 12.45 15.43 -3.34
C SER A 44 10.94 15.27 -3.38
N MET A 45 10.29 15.92 -4.33
CA MET A 45 8.88 15.73 -4.64
C MET A 45 8.72 14.25 -4.98
N ALA A 46 8.16 13.47 -4.06
CA ALA A 46 7.81 12.09 -4.32
C ALA A 46 6.74 12.10 -5.41
N LEU A 47 7.00 11.42 -6.52
CA LEU A 47 6.01 11.26 -7.57
C LEU A 47 5.07 10.13 -7.16
N ASP A 48 3.75 10.36 -7.26
CA ASP A 48 2.77 9.29 -7.04
C ASP A 48 2.59 8.40 -8.28
N VAL A 49 2.99 8.89 -9.45
CA VAL A 49 2.87 8.22 -10.75
C VAL A 49 4.14 8.49 -11.57
N ALA A 50 4.53 7.53 -12.42
CA ALA A 50 5.51 7.75 -13.47
C ALA A 50 5.08 7.04 -14.76
N PHE A 51 5.60 7.49 -15.90
CA PHE A 51 5.44 6.74 -17.14
C PHE A 51 6.51 5.66 -17.20
N SER A 52 6.09 4.39 -17.28
CA SER A 52 6.98 3.25 -17.50
C SER A 52 7.25 3.12 -18.99
N ILE A 53 8.52 3.10 -19.36
CA ILE A 53 8.93 2.91 -20.76
C ILE A 53 8.59 1.48 -21.19
N GLU A 54 8.94 0.48 -20.37
CA GLU A 54 8.71 -0.93 -20.64
C GLU A 54 7.21 -1.28 -20.72
N ALA A 55 6.39 -0.73 -19.80
CA ALA A 55 4.94 -0.95 -19.84
C ALA A 55 4.20 0.01 -20.77
N GLY A 56 4.88 0.97 -21.41
CA GLY A 56 4.28 1.94 -22.32
C GLY A 56 3.13 2.74 -21.72
N ASP A 57 3.11 2.91 -20.40
CA ASP A 57 1.91 3.31 -19.66
C ASP A 57 2.23 4.04 -18.34
N PHE A 58 1.29 4.85 -17.85
CA PHE A 58 1.42 5.53 -16.56
C PHE A 58 1.09 4.58 -15.41
N VAL A 59 2.01 4.41 -14.47
CA VAL A 59 1.84 3.47 -13.36
C VAL A 59 2.13 4.15 -12.03
N ASP A 60 1.37 3.78 -11.01
CA ASP A 60 1.72 4.06 -9.61
C ASP A 60 2.76 3.01 -9.12
N PRO A 61 3.37 3.19 -7.94
CA PRO A 61 4.35 2.24 -7.42
C PRO A 61 3.79 0.83 -7.14
N ASP A 62 2.51 0.71 -6.78
CA ASP A 62 1.87 -0.59 -6.49
C ASP A 62 1.71 -1.41 -7.79
N ARG A 63 1.25 -0.76 -8.87
CA ARG A 63 1.14 -1.35 -10.20
C ARG A 63 2.50 -1.66 -10.79
N ALA A 64 3.48 -0.76 -10.64
CA ALA A 64 4.84 -1.03 -11.06
C ALA A 64 5.37 -2.30 -10.37
N TYR A 65 5.15 -2.45 -9.06
CA TYR A 65 5.55 -3.63 -8.32
C TYR A 65 4.92 -4.91 -8.88
N ASP A 66 3.60 -4.93 -9.10
CA ASP A 66 2.94 -6.08 -9.71
C ASP A 66 3.53 -6.39 -11.10
N LEU A 67 3.71 -5.40 -11.96
CA LEU A 67 4.28 -5.61 -13.30
C LEU A 67 5.71 -6.18 -13.23
N PHE A 68 6.52 -5.76 -12.25
CA PHE A 68 7.88 -6.25 -12.08
C PHE A 68 7.92 -7.72 -11.67
N TRP A 69 7.12 -8.09 -10.67
CA TRP A 69 7.07 -9.47 -10.18
C TRP A 69 6.34 -10.42 -11.14
N ALA A 70 5.60 -9.88 -12.10
CA ALA A 70 5.07 -10.62 -13.25
C ALA A 70 6.06 -10.73 -14.42
N GLY A 71 7.19 -10.01 -14.38
CA GLY A 71 8.20 -10.00 -15.43
C GLY A 71 7.89 -9.07 -16.63
N VAL A 72 6.82 -8.26 -16.56
CA VAL A 72 6.43 -7.32 -17.63
C VAL A 72 7.37 -6.12 -17.68
N ILE A 73 7.84 -5.66 -16.51
CA ILE A 73 8.91 -4.66 -16.41
C ILE A 73 10.09 -5.30 -15.69
N THR A 74 11.30 -4.99 -16.12
CA THR A 74 12.51 -5.62 -15.59
C THR A 74 13.51 -4.61 -15.07
N ASN A 75 13.38 -3.35 -15.49
CA ASN A 75 14.32 -2.29 -15.15
C ASN A 75 13.67 -1.23 -14.26
N LYS A 76 14.05 -1.23 -12.98
CA LYS A 76 13.56 -0.25 -12.00
C LYS A 76 13.89 1.22 -12.34
N ARG A 77 14.79 1.47 -13.30
CA ARG A 77 15.17 2.81 -13.79
C ARG A 77 14.49 3.20 -15.11
N ALA A 78 13.70 2.31 -15.72
CA ALA A 78 13.04 2.57 -16.99
C ALA A 78 11.71 3.34 -16.82
N PHE A 79 11.76 4.44 -16.06
CA PHE A 79 10.63 5.33 -15.85
C PHE A 79 11.04 6.77 -16.12
N VAL A 80 10.05 7.59 -16.48
CA VAL A 80 10.23 9.01 -16.74
C VAL A 80 9.11 9.83 -16.12
N CYS A 81 9.43 11.09 -15.84
CA CYS A 81 8.52 12.06 -15.28
C CYS A 81 7.21 12.12 -16.09
N PRO A 82 6.03 12.10 -15.44
CA PRO A 82 4.77 12.15 -16.15
C PRO A 82 4.39 13.54 -16.66
N GLY A 83 5.19 14.58 -16.38
CA GLY A 83 4.94 15.95 -16.82
C GLY A 83 4.97 16.10 -18.34
N ALA A 84 4.12 16.97 -18.88
CA ALA A 84 4.20 17.38 -20.28
C ALA A 84 5.62 17.92 -20.57
N ASP A 85 6.15 17.55 -21.74
CA ASP A 85 7.46 18.00 -22.22
C ASP A 85 8.62 17.82 -21.22
N CYS A 86 8.51 16.77 -20.38
CA CYS A 86 9.53 16.39 -19.43
C CYS A 86 10.08 14.99 -19.70
N ALA A 87 11.40 14.89 -19.84
CA ALA A 87 12.15 13.65 -20.00
C ALA A 87 12.96 13.25 -18.76
N ALA A 88 12.73 13.90 -17.61
CA ALA A 88 13.46 13.62 -16.37
C ALA A 88 13.34 12.13 -16.01
N GLN A 89 14.48 11.51 -15.74
CA GLN A 89 14.54 10.08 -15.41
C GLN A 89 14.05 9.83 -13.99
N VAL A 90 13.28 8.75 -13.85
CA VAL A 90 12.65 8.32 -12.61
C VAL A 90 13.04 6.86 -12.33
N THR A 91 13.33 6.57 -11.08
CA THR A 91 13.52 5.19 -10.59
C THR A 91 12.34 4.83 -9.71
N CYS A 92 11.76 3.65 -9.89
CA CYS A 92 10.92 3.04 -8.86
C CYS A 92 11.83 2.33 -7.85
N ALA A 93 12.07 2.99 -6.71
CA ALA A 93 12.93 2.46 -5.67
C ALA A 93 12.31 1.21 -5.04
N ASN A 94 13.15 0.26 -4.63
CA ASN A 94 12.76 -1.01 -4.00
C ASN A 94 11.85 -1.93 -4.83
N LEU A 95 11.67 -1.69 -6.12
CA LEU A 95 10.86 -2.55 -7.00
C LEU A 95 11.29 -4.04 -6.97
N ASP A 96 12.59 -4.27 -6.78
CA ASP A 96 13.28 -5.55 -6.82
C ASP A 96 13.37 -6.27 -5.46
N LYS A 97 12.77 -5.73 -4.40
CA LYS A 97 12.79 -6.36 -3.07
C LYS A 97 11.41 -6.93 -2.72
N ASP A 98 11.38 -7.89 -1.80
CA ASP A 98 10.11 -8.31 -1.21
C ASP A 98 9.61 -7.22 -0.27
N VAL A 99 8.37 -6.72 -0.46
CA VAL A 99 7.78 -5.59 0.33
C VAL A 99 7.96 -5.78 1.83
N GLN A 100 7.91 -7.02 2.31
CA GLN A 100 7.99 -7.31 3.75
C GLN A 100 9.40 -7.25 4.32
N SER A 101 10.41 -7.26 3.46
CA SER A 101 11.80 -6.98 3.84
C SER A 101 12.15 -5.50 3.77
N MET A 102 11.22 -4.66 3.31
CA MET A 102 11.48 -3.24 3.09
C MET A 102 11.03 -2.40 4.28
N ARG A 103 11.89 -1.47 4.70
CA ARG A 103 11.48 -0.36 5.59
C ARG A 103 10.62 0.68 4.87
N VAL A 104 10.77 0.79 3.55
CA VAL A 104 10.08 1.76 2.70
C VAL A 104 9.55 1.04 1.48
N VAL A 105 8.23 1.12 1.25
CA VAL A 105 7.55 0.51 0.10
C VAL A 105 8.09 1.04 -1.24
N PRO A 106 7.76 0.39 -2.37
CA PRO A 106 8.08 0.94 -3.68
C PRO A 106 7.59 2.38 -3.81
N HIS A 107 8.46 3.27 -4.29
CA HIS A 107 8.16 4.68 -4.47
C HIS A 107 9.01 5.24 -5.61
N PHE A 108 8.50 6.26 -6.28
CA PHE A 108 9.25 6.92 -7.34
C PHE A 108 10.23 7.95 -6.78
N LYS A 109 11.44 7.95 -7.33
CA LYS A 109 12.48 8.94 -7.07
C LYS A 109 12.97 9.52 -8.39
N VAL A 110 12.90 10.83 -8.52
CA VAL A 110 13.49 11.56 -9.64
C VAL A 110 15.00 11.67 -9.42
N TYR A 111 15.77 11.47 -10.49
CA TYR A 111 17.23 11.69 -10.46
C TYR A 111 17.78 12.36 -11.73
N GLY A 112 16.96 12.52 -12.77
CA GLY A 112 17.30 13.37 -13.91
C GLY A 112 16.86 14.82 -13.71
N GLU A 113 17.38 15.73 -14.53
CA GLU A 113 16.96 17.13 -14.55
C GLU A 113 15.60 17.27 -15.22
N HIS A 114 14.72 18.06 -14.62
CA HIS A 114 13.46 18.45 -15.22
C HIS A 114 13.69 19.57 -16.23
N SER A 115 12.90 19.55 -17.31
CA SER A 115 12.71 20.72 -18.16
C SER A 115 12.19 21.89 -17.33
N GLU A 116 12.63 23.12 -17.63
CA GLU A 116 12.13 24.35 -17.01
C GLU A 116 10.61 24.50 -17.17
N ALA A 117 10.03 23.93 -18.23
CA ALA A 117 8.60 23.95 -18.49
C ALA A 117 7.81 22.83 -17.78
N CYS A 118 8.48 21.95 -17.04
CA CYS A 118 7.84 20.79 -16.44
C CYS A 118 6.77 21.21 -15.43
N GLY A 119 5.51 20.87 -15.74
CA GLY A 119 4.36 21.22 -14.91
C GLY A 119 4.50 20.75 -13.46
N ILE A 120 5.11 19.59 -13.22
CA ILE A 120 5.23 18.99 -11.88
C ILE A 120 6.11 19.83 -10.95
N ILE A 121 7.30 20.23 -11.41
CA ILE A 121 8.20 21.04 -10.56
C ILE A 121 7.67 22.47 -10.39
N ASN A 122 6.88 22.94 -11.35
CA ASN A 122 6.26 24.25 -11.34
C ASN A 122 4.90 24.27 -10.61
N GLY A 123 4.55 23.20 -9.90
CA GLY A 123 3.32 23.12 -9.10
C GLY A 123 2.02 23.12 -9.92
N LYS A 124 2.11 22.89 -11.24
CA LYS A 124 0.93 22.69 -12.10
C LYS A 124 0.46 21.25 -11.97
N ALA A 125 -0.85 21.07 -11.75
CA ALA A 125 -1.48 19.77 -11.84
C ALA A 125 -1.21 19.15 -13.22
N ILE A 126 -1.03 17.82 -13.26
CA ILE A 126 -0.89 17.13 -14.54
C ILE A 126 -2.28 17.03 -15.16
N ASP A 127 -2.47 17.72 -16.28
CA ASP A 127 -3.68 17.61 -17.09
C ASP A 127 -3.73 16.25 -17.79
N LEU A 128 -4.73 15.46 -17.41
CA LEU A 128 -5.16 14.24 -18.06
C LEU A 128 -6.65 14.51 -18.44
N GLU A 129 -7.06 14.35 -19.69
CA GLU A 129 -8.41 14.76 -20.18
C GLU A 129 -9.45 13.61 -20.17
N VAL A 130 -10.77 13.91 -20.23
CA VAL A 130 -11.93 12.96 -20.19
C VAL A 130 -13.11 13.40 -21.05
N GLU A 131 -13.93 12.42 -21.45
CA GLU A 131 -15.35 12.56 -21.83
C GLU A 131 -16.32 12.21 -20.68
N PRO A 132 -17.55 12.76 -20.69
CA PRO A 132 -18.59 12.45 -19.69
C PRO A 132 -19.05 10.98 -19.77
N SER A 133 -19.36 10.40 -18.60
CA SER A 133 -20.06 9.11 -18.52
C SER A 133 -21.49 9.25 -19.08
N GLY A 134 -22.03 8.17 -19.68
CA GLY A 134 -23.30 8.11 -20.42
C GLY A 134 -24.57 8.61 -19.71
N PRO A 135 -25.75 8.41 -20.32
CA PRO A 135 -26.90 9.29 -20.22
C PRO A 135 -27.63 9.15 -18.88
N ASP A 136 -27.13 9.81 -17.86
CA ASP A 136 -27.94 10.36 -16.77
C ASP A 136 -27.11 11.47 -16.13
N GLY A 137 -27.37 12.69 -16.59
CA GLY A 137 -26.76 13.93 -16.15
C GLY A 137 -27.16 14.30 -14.72
N GLN A 138 -26.79 13.47 -13.75
CA GLN A 138 -26.72 13.87 -12.36
C GLN A 138 -25.26 14.13 -12.00
N GLU A 139 -24.92 15.42 -11.90
CA GLU A 139 -23.78 15.87 -11.11
C GLU A 139 -23.84 15.18 -9.75
N ARG A 140 -22.94 14.21 -9.52
CA ARG A 140 -22.63 13.78 -8.17
C ARG A 140 -21.98 14.97 -7.50
N LYS A 141 -22.78 15.74 -6.77
CA LYS A 141 -22.29 16.79 -5.89
C LYS A 141 -21.19 16.18 -5.02
N THR A 142 -19.98 16.65 -5.27
CA THR A 142 -18.84 16.66 -4.38
C THR A 142 -19.32 17.21 -3.04
N VAL A 143 -19.73 16.32 -2.15
CA VAL A 143 -19.74 16.63 -0.72
C VAL A 143 -18.35 16.20 -0.26
N ASP A 144 -17.45 17.16 -0.41
CA ASP A 144 -16.05 17.27 -0.01
C ASP A 144 -15.36 16.07 0.68
N GLU A 145 -14.25 15.67 0.06
CA GLU A 145 -13.07 14.92 0.57
C GLU A 145 -13.07 13.38 0.61
N SER A 146 -14.10 12.66 0.16
CA SER A 146 -13.99 11.18 0.07
C SER A 146 -13.28 10.69 -1.20
N ILE A 147 -11.99 10.32 -1.11
CA ILE A 147 -11.30 9.62 -2.22
C ILE A 147 -11.72 8.15 -2.24
N VAL A 148 -12.32 7.72 -3.37
CA VAL A 148 -12.86 6.37 -3.56
C VAL A 148 -11.91 5.55 -4.44
N ASP A 149 -11.17 4.65 -3.81
CA ASP A 149 -10.43 3.60 -4.52
C ASP A 149 -11.38 2.55 -5.09
N VAL A 150 -11.00 1.85 -6.16
CA VAL A 150 -11.82 0.78 -6.74
C VAL A 150 -11.07 -0.54 -6.63
N PHE A 151 -11.58 -1.50 -5.86
CA PHE A 151 -11.03 -2.86 -5.78
C PHE A 151 -11.80 -3.81 -6.70
N LYS A 152 -11.17 -4.20 -7.80
CA LYS A 152 -11.68 -5.19 -8.75
C LYS A 152 -11.25 -6.60 -8.32
N LEU A 153 -12.22 -7.51 -8.27
CA LEU A 153 -12.03 -8.88 -7.78
C LEU A 153 -11.31 -9.81 -8.78
N ALA A 154 -11.13 -9.35 -10.02
CA ALA A 154 -10.40 -10.06 -11.06
C ALA A 154 -9.64 -9.05 -11.93
N ARG A 155 -8.42 -9.43 -12.31
CA ARG A 155 -7.64 -8.70 -13.32
C ARG A 155 -8.23 -8.99 -14.71
N PRO A 156 -8.29 -8.00 -15.62
CA PRO A 156 -8.58 -8.29 -17.01
C PRO A 156 -7.48 -9.19 -17.59
N ASP A 157 -7.82 -10.02 -18.58
CA ASP A 157 -6.84 -10.92 -19.22
C ASP A 157 -5.63 -10.15 -19.78
N SER A 158 -5.90 -8.94 -20.28
CA SER A 158 -4.92 -8.03 -20.84
C SER A 158 -4.07 -7.27 -19.81
N TYR A 159 -4.27 -7.51 -18.51
CA TYR A 159 -3.58 -6.75 -17.45
C TYR A 159 -2.05 -6.82 -17.53
N TYR A 160 -1.54 -7.95 -18.03
CA TYR A 160 -0.11 -8.23 -18.15
C TYR A 160 0.33 -8.31 -19.61
N ASP A 161 -0.48 -7.82 -20.54
CA ASP A 161 -0.07 -7.80 -21.93
C ASP A 161 1.12 -6.86 -22.07
N GLU A 162 2.17 -7.35 -22.71
CA GLU A 162 3.28 -6.50 -23.11
C GLU A 162 2.76 -5.49 -24.14
N PRO A 163 3.13 -4.20 -24.02
CA PRO A 163 2.75 -3.24 -25.03
C PRO A 163 3.26 -3.69 -26.39
N THR A 164 2.40 -3.62 -27.40
CA THR A 164 2.82 -3.69 -28.81
C THR A 164 3.50 -2.34 -29.16
N GLN A 165 4.65 -2.06 -28.56
CA GLN A 165 5.43 -0.88 -28.92
C GLN A 165 6.61 -1.25 -29.80
N ASP A 166 6.71 -0.51 -30.90
CA ASP A 166 7.90 -0.41 -31.72
C ASP A 166 8.99 0.28 -30.86
N PRO A 167 10.16 -0.35 -30.63
CA PRO A 167 11.25 0.22 -29.84
C PRO A 167 11.75 1.59 -30.32
N SER A 168 11.34 2.02 -31.52
CA SER A 168 11.71 3.32 -32.12
C SER A 168 10.82 4.50 -31.71
N ALA A 169 9.71 4.28 -30.99
CA ALA A 169 8.79 5.37 -30.66
C ALA A 169 9.36 6.36 -29.64
N ASP A 170 9.25 7.67 -29.94
CA ASP A 170 9.63 8.75 -29.03
C ASP A 170 8.79 8.70 -27.73
N VAL A 171 9.45 8.85 -26.58
CA VAL A 171 8.82 8.76 -25.24
C VAL A 171 7.70 9.79 -25.04
N HIS A 172 7.82 10.99 -25.59
CA HIS A 172 6.76 12.01 -25.52
C HIS A 172 5.55 11.59 -26.36
N VAL A 173 5.79 11.04 -27.56
CA VAL A 173 4.73 10.51 -28.42
C VAL A 173 4.05 9.31 -27.76
N ALA A 174 4.81 8.40 -27.15
CA ALA A 174 4.29 7.27 -26.41
C ALA A 174 3.43 7.70 -25.21
N LYS A 175 3.91 8.67 -24.41
CA LYS A 175 3.14 9.29 -23.33
C LYS A 175 1.84 9.91 -23.86
N GLN A 176 1.90 10.65 -24.95
CA GLN A 176 0.73 11.30 -25.54
C GLN A 176 -0.29 10.26 -26.01
N ARG A 177 0.15 9.19 -26.68
CA ARG A 177 -0.72 8.07 -27.06
C ARG A 177 -1.34 7.37 -25.85
N ALA A 178 -0.54 7.07 -24.82
CA ALA A 178 -1.01 6.43 -23.59
C ALA A 178 -2.00 7.31 -22.80
N ARG A 179 -1.82 8.65 -22.84
CA ARG A 179 -2.82 9.59 -22.31
C ARG A 179 -4.13 9.49 -23.08
N ASN A 180 -4.07 9.43 -24.41
CA ASN A 180 -5.25 9.38 -25.27
C ASN A 180 -6.04 8.06 -25.18
N THR A 181 -5.40 6.95 -24.80
CA THR A 181 -6.05 5.62 -24.73
C THR A 181 -6.68 5.29 -23.38
N ARG A 182 -6.49 6.13 -22.35
CA ARG A 182 -7.03 5.88 -21.00
C ARG A 182 -8.29 6.72 -20.72
N PRO A 183 -9.41 6.10 -20.32
CA PRO A 183 -10.54 6.83 -19.74
C PRO A 183 -10.21 7.34 -18.33
N TYR A 184 -10.48 8.62 -18.05
CA TYR A 184 -10.02 9.37 -16.86
C TYR A 184 -10.99 9.42 -15.66
N THR A 185 -10.41 9.49 -14.44
CA THR A 185 -10.71 10.36 -13.26
C THR A 185 -9.45 10.27 -12.37
N THR A 186 -8.70 11.32 -12.04
CA THR A 186 -8.91 12.38 -11.03
C THR A 186 -7.80 13.43 -11.23
N LYS A 187 -8.02 14.71 -10.86
CA LYS A 187 -6.98 15.76 -10.91
C LYS A 187 -5.77 15.35 -10.08
N LEU A 188 -4.59 15.30 -10.71
CA LEU A 188 -3.34 15.01 -10.03
C LEU A 188 -2.95 16.23 -9.17
N GLY A 189 -3.50 16.26 -7.96
CA GLY A 189 -3.30 17.30 -6.95
C GLY A 189 -3.77 16.87 -5.56
N GLU A 190 -4.66 15.88 -5.47
CA GLU A 190 -5.14 15.33 -4.20
C GLU A 190 -4.94 13.80 -4.20
N SER A 191 -3.83 13.34 -3.59
CA SER A 191 -3.45 11.93 -3.40
C SER A 191 -3.57 11.05 -4.67
N GLY A 192 -2.65 11.25 -5.62
CA GLY A 192 -2.73 10.70 -6.97
C GLY A 192 -2.45 9.20 -7.08
N ILE A 193 -3.47 8.36 -6.94
CA ILE A 193 -3.34 6.93 -7.27
C ILE A 193 -4.16 6.59 -8.52
N VAL A 194 -3.54 5.90 -9.49
CA VAL A 194 -4.14 5.73 -10.83
C VAL A 194 -4.59 4.30 -11.06
N GLY A 195 -5.90 4.13 -11.15
CA GLY A 195 -6.54 2.91 -11.62
C GLY A 195 -7.00 1.96 -10.51
N PRO A 196 -7.78 0.93 -10.89
CA PRO A 196 -8.33 -0.03 -9.93
C PRO A 196 -7.23 -0.85 -9.25
N ILE A 197 -7.44 -1.10 -7.97
CA ILE A 197 -6.72 -2.09 -7.18
C ILE A 197 -7.21 -3.47 -7.58
N TYR A 198 -6.29 -4.43 -7.62
CA TYR A 198 -6.63 -5.82 -7.94
C TYR A 198 -6.27 -6.81 -6.84
N SER A 199 -5.53 -6.40 -5.79
CA SER A 199 -5.10 -7.31 -4.73
C SER A 199 -5.35 -6.79 -3.32
N VAL A 200 -5.62 -7.71 -2.39
CA VAL A 200 -5.72 -7.44 -0.94
C VAL A 200 -4.44 -6.80 -0.42
N ARG A 201 -3.27 -7.20 -0.93
CA ARG A 201 -1.97 -6.59 -0.59
C ARG A 201 -1.96 -5.09 -0.83
N SER A 202 -2.44 -4.64 -1.98
CA SER A 202 -2.53 -3.21 -2.32
C SER A 202 -3.57 -2.51 -1.46
N VAL A 203 -4.73 -3.12 -1.20
CA VAL A 203 -5.75 -2.57 -0.27
C VAL A 203 -5.16 -2.37 1.13
N VAL A 204 -4.45 -3.37 1.67
CA VAL A 204 -3.77 -3.33 2.97
C VAL A 204 -2.69 -2.24 2.99
N SER A 205 -1.89 -2.15 1.92
CA SER A 205 -0.81 -1.14 1.82
C SER A 205 -1.37 0.28 1.83
N ARG A 206 -2.46 0.53 1.09
CA ARG A 206 -3.15 1.82 1.10
C ARG A 206 -3.82 2.10 2.44
N TYR A 207 -4.47 1.11 3.05
CA TYR A 207 -5.05 1.24 4.39
C TYR A 207 -4.01 1.66 5.43
N ILE A 208 -2.82 1.05 5.42
CA ILE A 208 -1.73 1.40 6.34
C ILE A 208 -1.24 2.83 6.06
N ARG A 209 -1.06 3.21 4.80
CA ARG A 209 -0.66 4.57 4.39
C ARG A 209 -1.66 5.62 4.86
N TYR A 210 -2.94 5.43 4.55
CA TYR A 210 -4.02 6.35 4.94
C TYR A 210 -4.15 6.49 6.45
N ARG A 211 -3.91 5.43 7.21
CA ARG A 211 -3.83 5.53 8.67
C ARG A 211 -2.60 6.28 9.16
N THR A 212 -1.44 6.04 8.55
CA THR A 212 -0.17 6.67 8.95
C THR A 212 -0.23 8.18 8.74
N ASP A 213 -0.87 8.59 7.64
CA ASP A 213 -0.99 10.00 7.27
C ASP A 213 -2.25 10.66 7.86
N ASN A 214 -2.98 9.97 8.75
CA ASN A 214 -4.22 10.43 9.41
C ASN A 214 -5.32 10.91 8.43
N THR A 215 -5.44 10.28 7.27
CA THR A 215 -6.49 10.61 6.28
C THR A 215 -7.56 9.55 6.15
N LEU A 216 -7.49 8.44 6.91
CA LEU A 216 -8.34 7.26 6.76
C LEU A 216 -9.85 7.56 6.75
N GLU A 217 -10.31 8.49 7.57
CA GLU A 217 -11.74 8.84 7.67
C GLU A 217 -12.33 9.39 6.36
N PHE A 218 -11.47 9.94 5.51
CA PHE A 218 -11.80 10.50 4.20
C PHE A 218 -11.56 9.50 3.05
N ARG A 219 -11.29 8.23 3.36
CA ARG A 219 -10.95 7.20 2.36
C ARG A 219 -12.02 6.15 2.27
N ARG A 220 -12.41 5.86 1.03
CA ARG A 220 -13.44 4.87 0.73
C ARG A 220 -12.97 3.90 -0.34
N LEU A 221 -13.59 2.73 -0.35
CA LEU A 221 -13.28 1.66 -1.26
C LEU A 221 -14.57 1.19 -1.94
N ASN A 222 -14.60 1.25 -3.25
CA ASN A 222 -15.62 0.61 -4.05
C ASN A 222 -15.26 -0.85 -4.30
N ILE A 223 -16.09 -1.78 -3.85
CA ILE A 223 -15.95 -3.21 -4.13
C ILE A 223 -17.23 -3.71 -4.79
N ALA A 224 -17.13 -4.17 -6.04
CA ALA A 224 -18.28 -4.67 -6.81
C ALA A 224 -19.50 -3.70 -6.80
N GLY A 225 -19.26 -2.39 -6.87
CA GLY A 225 -20.30 -1.37 -6.86
C GLY A 225 -20.71 -0.87 -5.46
N GLN A 226 -20.32 -1.55 -4.38
CA GLN A 226 -20.56 -1.09 -3.01
C GLN A 226 -19.50 -0.10 -2.56
N ASP A 227 -19.91 1.06 -2.07
CA ASP A 227 -19.02 2.09 -1.49
C ASP A 227 -18.94 1.91 0.04
N VAL A 228 -17.76 1.53 0.53
CA VAL A 228 -17.53 1.22 1.94
C VAL A 228 -16.35 2.00 2.50
N ALA A 229 -16.41 2.31 3.79
CA ALA A 229 -15.30 2.97 4.46
C ALA A 229 -14.15 1.97 4.64
N TYR A 230 -12.92 2.44 4.47
CA TYR A 230 -11.73 1.58 4.56
C TYR A 230 -11.61 0.87 5.91
N ASP A 231 -12.07 1.46 7.01
CA ASP A 231 -12.03 0.85 8.34
C ASP A 231 -13.06 -0.29 8.53
N SER A 232 -14.22 -0.17 7.90
CA SER A 232 -15.34 -1.11 8.09
C SER A 232 -15.09 -2.50 7.49
N ILE A 233 -14.21 -2.60 6.49
CA ILE A 233 -13.94 -3.85 5.76
C ILE A 233 -12.88 -4.73 6.42
N PHE A 234 -12.19 -4.29 7.48
CA PHE A 234 -11.19 -5.10 8.15
C PHE A 234 -11.76 -5.73 9.43
N LYS A 235 -11.78 -7.07 9.48
CA LYS A 235 -12.31 -7.84 10.62
C LYS A 235 -11.22 -8.77 11.18
N CYS A 236 -10.90 -8.61 12.47
CA CYS A 236 -9.94 -9.46 13.16
C CYS A 236 -10.54 -10.85 13.42
N ILE A 237 -9.90 -11.94 13.01
CA ILE A 237 -10.36 -13.29 13.37
C ILE A 237 -10.06 -13.53 14.85
N TRP A 238 -10.99 -13.21 15.73
CA TRP A 238 -10.93 -13.52 17.15
C TRP A 238 -12.30 -13.38 17.80
N GLU A 239 -12.91 -14.50 18.20
CA GLU A 239 -14.13 -14.56 19.03
C GLU A 239 -15.35 -13.82 18.45
N GLN A 240 -15.36 -13.53 17.14
CA GLN A 240 -16.53 -12.98 16.45
C GLN A 240 -17.50 -14.10 16.09
N ASP A 241 -18.78 -13.92 16.40
CA ASP A 241 -19.84 -14.83 15.98
C ASP A 241 -20.13 -14.69 14.50
N LEU A 242 -20.25 -15.83 13.79
CA LEU A 242 -20.56 -15.86 12.36
C LEU A 242 -21.88 -15.15 12.02
N ASN A 243 -22.86 -15.12 12.93
CA ASN A 243 -24.15 -14.46 12.70
C ASN A 243 -24.06 -12.93 12.81
N ASP A 244 -23.02 -12.41 13.46
CA ASP A 244 -22.77 -10.97 13.61
C ASP A 244 -21.83 -10.43 12.51
N LEU A 245 -21.30 -11.32 11.66
CA LEU A 245 -20.44 -10.92 10.55
C LEU A 245 -21.25 -10.34 9.38
N PRO A 246 -20.62 -9.47 8.56
CA PRO A 246 -21.25 -8.99 7.34
C PRO A 246 -21.72 -10.13 6.43
N ASP A 247 -22.88 -9.94 5.81
CA ASP A 247 -23.47 -10.85 4.82
C ASP A 247 -22.77 -10.81 3.45
N HIS A 248 -21.77 -9.93 3.32
CA HIS A 248 -20.94 -9.75 2.14
C HIS A 248 -19.45 -9.98 2.46
N PRO A 249 -18.62 -10.32 1.46
CA PRO A 249 -17.19 -10.54 1.68
C PRO A 249 -16.47 -9.28 2.17
N VAL A 250 -15.60 -9.46 3.17
CA VAL A 250 -14.74 -8.41 3.73
C VAL A 250 -13.31 -8.95 3.92
N ILE A 251 -12.39 -8.10 4.37
CA ILE A 251 -11.01 -8.49 4.66
C ILE A 251 -10.88 -8.99 6.10
N TYR A 252 -10.67 -10.29 6.27
CA TYR A 252 -10.37 -10.90 7.55
C TYR A 252 -8.87 -10.97 7.78
N TYR A 253 -8.44 -10.78 9.03
CA TYR A 253 -7.00 -10.81 9.34
C TYR A 253 -6.65 -11.42 10.69
N GLY A 254 -5.41 -11.88 10.82
CA GLY A 254 -4.84 -12.34 12.08
C GLY A 254 -3.63 -13.25 11.86
N TRP A 255 -3.01 -13.67 12.97
CA TRP A 255 -1.93 -14.66 12.91
C TRP A 255 -2.45 -16.03 12.50
N ALA A 256 -1.71 -16.70 11.61
CA ALA A 256 -1.99 -18.04 11.14
C ALA A 256 -0.73 -18.90 11.09
N TYR A 257 -0.94 -20.21 11.18
CA TYR A 257 0.02 -21.23 10.75
C TYR A 257 -0.15 -21.47 9.25
N ILE A 258 0.96 -21.55 8.51
CA ILE A 258 1.01 -21.80 7.07
C ILE A 258 1.86 -23.03 6.82
N ASP A 259 1.22 -24.20 6.80
CA ASP A 259 1.87 -25.48 6.60
C ASP A 259 1.35 -26.20 5.36
N ARG A 260 2.10 -27.18 4.85
CA ARG A 260 1.67 -28.02 3.74
C ARG A 260 0.58 -29.00 4.21
N THR A 261 -0.39 -29.28 3.36
CA THR A 261 -1.35 -30.37 3.60
C THR A 261 -0.60 -31.71 3.66
N ARG A 262 -1.24 -32.73 4.26
CA ARG A 262 -0.66 -34.09 4.34
C ARG A 262 -0.35 -34.69 2.97
N LYS A 263 -1.15 -34.34 1.96
CA LYS A 263 -0.95 -34.77 0.57
C LYS A 263 0.12 -33.94 -0.16
N ASN A 264 0.59 -32.86 0.47
CA ASN A 264 1.56 -31.94 -0.08
C ASN A 264 1.12 -31.35 -1.45
N ASP A 265 -0.17 -31.05 -1.58
CA ASP A 265 -0.83 -30.51 -2.79
C ASP A 265 -1.39 -29.09 -2.59
N ALA A 266 -1.30 -28.57 -1.36
CA ALA A 266 -1.77 -27.24 -1.00
C ALA A 266 -1.03 -26.71 0.25
N TYR A 267 -1.02 -25.39 0.39
CA TYR A 267 -0.78 -24.71 1.66
C TYR A 267 -2.10 -24.59 2.43
N ARG A 268 -2.07 -24.92 3.71
CA ARG A 268 -3.14 -24.66 4.67
C ARG A 268 -2.80 -23.40 5.44
N ILE A 269 -3.69 -22.42 5.41
CA ILE A 269 -3.68 -21.26 6.28
C ILE A 269 -4.64 -21.57 7.44
N LYS A 270 -4.11 -21.83 8.63
CA LYS A 270 -4.91 -22.08 9.84
C LYS A 270 -4.71 -20.92 10.83
N PHE A 271 -5.74 -20.11 11.03
CA PHE A 271 -5.67 -19.00 11.98
C PHE A 271 -5.45 -19.52 13.40
N LYS A 272 -4.63 -18.81 14.18
CA LYS A 272 -4.34 -19.15 15.59
C LYS A 272 -5.56 -18.94 16.47
N LYS A 273 -6.38 -17.97 16.11
CA LYS A 273 -7.65 -17.62 16.74
C LYS A 273 -8.81 -18.14 15.90
N CYS A 274 -9.98 -18.25 16.51
CA CYS A 274 -11.17 -18.87 15.93
C CYS A 274 -12.33 -17.87 15.82
N LEU A 275 -13.21 -18.11 14.85
CA LEU A 275 -14.56 -17.55 14.80
C LEU A 275 -15.49 -18.41 15.65
N MET A 276 -16.63 -17.85 16.03
CA MET A 276 -17.63 -18.49 16.90
C MET A 276 -18.91 -18.80 16.14
N ARG A 277 -19.63 -19.83 16.57
CA ARG A 277 -21.03 -20.08 16.21
C ARG A 277 -21.81 -20.33 17.49
N GLY A 278 -22.45 -19.29 18.01
CA GLY A 278 -22.92 -19.24 19.39
C GLY A 278 -21.75 -19.49 20.34
N THR A 279 -21.85 -20.56 21.13
CA THR A 279 -20.80 -20.96 22.08
C THR A 279 -19.74 -21.89 21.47
N GLU A 280 -19.91 -22.33 20.24
CA GLU A 280 -18.98 -23.25 19.56
C GLU A 280 -17.81 -22.48 18.93
N SER A 281 -16.58 -22.88 19.24
CA SER A 281 -15.38 -22.34 18.60
C SER A 281 -15.08 -23.10 17.31
N LEU A 282 -15.03 -22.37 16.20
CA LEU A 282 -14.79 -22.92 14.87
C LEU A 282 -13.36 -22.64 14.42
N THR A 283 -12.57 -23.70 14.25
CA THR A 283 -11.25 -23.59 13.64
C THR A 283 -11.38 -22.85 12.31
N THR A 284 -10.67 -21.74 12.18
CA THR A 284 -10.78 -20.86 11.02
C THR A 284 -9.62 -21.09 10.07
N SER A 285 -9.93 -21.38 8.81
CA SER A 285 -8.91 -21.81 7.85
C SER A 285 -9.21 -21.42 6.41
N SER A 286 -8.16 -21.43 5.59
CA SER A 286 -8.21 -21.32 4.14
C SER A 286 -7.17 -22.27 3.51
N PHE A 287 -7.36 -22.61 2.24
CA PHE A 287 -6.44 -23.46 1.49
C PHE A 287 -6.01 -22.77 0.20
N VAL A 288 -4.72 -22.89 -0.11
CA VAL A 288 -4.12 -22.42 -1.35
C VAL A 288 -3.52 -23.63 -2.05
N SER A 289 -4.19 -24.16 -3.07
CA SER A 289 -3.69 -25.31 -3.82
C SER A 289 -2.49 -24.95 -4.68
N ASP A 290 -1.62 -25.93 -4.96
CA ASP A 290 -0.49 -25.73 -5.87
C ASP A 290 -0.95 -25.31 -7.26
N THR A 291 -2.07 -25.87 -7.72
CA THR A 291 -2.69 -25.46 -8.99
C THR A 291 -3.10 -23.98 -8.99
N LEU A 292 -3.58 -23.44 -7.86
CA LEU A 292 -3.92 -22.02 -7.73
C LEU A 292 -2.66 -21.14 -7.80
N VAL A 293 -1.55 -21.62 -7.20
CA VAL A 293 -0.25 -20.95 -7.27
C VAL A 293 0.33 -20.97 -8.68
N GLU A 294 0.33 -22.12 -9.34
CA GLU A 294 0.93 -22.32 -10.67
C GLU A 294 0.26 -21.49 -11.76
N ARG A 295 -1.06 -21.32 -11.67
CA ARG A 295 -1.87 -20.54 -12.63
C ARG A 295 -1.75 -19.03 -12.43
N TYR A 296 -1.24 -18.57 -11.30
CA TYR A 296 -1.17 -17.15 -10.99
C TYR A 296 0.02 -16.49 -11.70
N LYS A 297 -0.21 -15.39 -12.44
CA LYS A 297 0.88 -14.72 -13.18
C LYS A 297 1.96 -14.16 -12.25
N LEU A 298 1.61 -13.78 -11.02
CA LEU A 298 2.52 -13.33 -9.97
C LEU A 298 3.00 -14.48 -9.07
N LYS A 299 3.02 -15.73 -9.57
CA LYS A 299 3.33 -16.93 -8.78
C LYS A 299 4.63 -16.82 -8.00
N ASN A 300 5.67 -16.21 -8.57
CA ASN A 300 6.98 -16.11 -7.92
C ASN A 300 6.86 -15.38 -6.57
N LEU A 301 6.08 -14.31 -6.49
CA LEU A 301 5.92 -13.55 -5.25
C LEU A 301 5.23 -14.37 -4.15
N MET A 302 4.06 -14.95 -4.45
CA MET A 302 3.28 -15.71 -3.46
C MET A 302 3.88 -17.08 -3.16
N ALA A 303 4.37 -17.80 -4.18
CA ALA A 303 5.00 -19.10 -4.02
C ALA A 303 6.27 -18.99 -3.16
N THR A 304 7.14 -18.00 -3.43
CA THR A 304 8.36 -17.80 -2.63
C THR A 304 8.03 -17.48 -1.18
N ARG A 305 7.03 -16.63 -0.92
CA ARG A 305 6.61 -16.29 0.46
C ARG A 305 6.06 -17.51 1.19
N LEU A 306 5.07 -18.20 0.61
CA LEU A 306 4.43 -19.37 1.21
C LEU A 306 5.45 -20.50 1.46
N ALA A 307 6.31 -20.79 0.48
CA ALA A 307 7.37 -21.78 0.62
C ALA A 307 8.31 -21.43 1.78
N LYS A 308 8.82 -20.19 1.80
CA LYS A 308 9.75 -19.72 2.84
C LYS A 308 9.15 -19.77 4.24
N ILE A 309 7.86 -19.43 4.40
CA ILE A 309 7.17 -19.51 5.70
C ILE A 309 6.98 -20.96 6.12
N SER A 310 6.51 -21.81 5.20
CA SER A 310 6.18 -23.21 5.51
C SER A 310 7.37 -24.06 5.95
N GLN A 311 8.59 -23.64 5.58
CA GLN A 311 9.84 -24.32 5.94
C GLN A 311 10.40 -23.88 7.31
N GLN A 312 9.81 -22.87 7.95
CA GLN A 312 10.28 -22.40 9.25
C GLN A 312 9.87 -23.36 10.38
N PRO A 313 10.66 -23.49 11.46
CA PRO A 313 10.29 -24.31 12.62
C PRO A 313 8.94 -23.95 13.24
N LYS A 314 8.58 -22.66 13.17
CA LYS A 314 7.27 -22.12 13.51
C LYS A 314 6.73 -21.44 12.26
N PRO A 315 5.94 -22.14 11.43
CA PRO A 315 5.52 -21.62 10.13
C PRO A 315 4.36 -20.64 10.31
N THR A 316 4.64 -19.48 10.91
CA THR A 316 3.61 -18.50 11.28
C THR A 316 3.75 -17.23 10.46
N ALA A 317 2.61 -16.63 10.13
CA ALA A 317 2.54 -15.38 9.39
C ALA A 317 1.27 -14.62 9.78
N PHE A 318 1.28 -13.31 9.55
CA PHE A 318 0.11 -12.46 9.66
C PHE A 318 -0.61 -12.42 8.32
N VAL A 319 -1.86 -12.87 8.28
CA VAL A 319 -2.60 -13.06 7.03
C VAL A 319 -3.74 -12.07 6.94
N PHE A 320 -3.95 -11.52 5.75
CA PHE A 320 -5.18 -10.84 5.32
C PHE A 320 -5.82 -11.66 4.22
N LEU A 321 -7.14 -11.83 4.27
CA LEU A 321 -7.89 -12.59 3.28
C LEU A 321 -9.18 -11.85 2.96
N TYR A 322 -9.52 -11.72 1.69
CA TYR A 322 -10.82 -11.22 1.27
C TYR A 322 -11.74 -12.40 0.96
N GLY A 323 -12.88 -12.46 1.64
CA GLY A 323 -13.83 -13.55 1.46
C GLY A 323 -14.94 -13.53 2.49
N GLN A 324 -15.86 -14.48 2.37
CA GLN A 324 -16.90 -14.72 3.37
C GLN A 324 -16.67 -16.11 3.98
N PRO A 325 -16.65 -16.26 5.31
CA PRO A 325 -16.46 -17.56 5.92
C PRO A 325 -17.71 -18.41 5.73
N THR A 326 -17.50 -19.69 5.40
CA THR A 326 -18.55 -20.69 5.31
C THR A 326 -18.32 -21.78 6.35
N VAL A 327 -19.38 -22.26 6.99
CA VAL A 327 -19.26 -23.42 7.88
C VAL A 327 -19.17 -24.68 7.03
N ARG A 328 -18.13 -25.47 7.27
CA ARG A 328 -17.99 -26.80 6.69
C ARG A 328 -17.84 -27.82 7.80
N THR A 329 -18.34 -29.03 7.58
CA THR A 329 -18.27 -30.13 8.54
C THR A 329 -17.56 -31.30 7.89
N SER A 330 -16.56 -31.85 8.57
CA SER A 330 -15.82 -33.02 8.12
C SER A 330 -15.52 -33.90 9.33
N GLN A 331 -15.79 -35.20 9.19
CA GLN A 331 -15.58 -36.18 10.26
C GLN A 331 -16.21 -35.75 11.61
N GLY A 332 -17.40 -35.13 11.56
CA GLY A 332 -18.12 -34.65 12.75
C GLY A 332 -17.58 -33.37 13.38
N THR A 333 -16.51 -32.77 12.84
CA THR A 333 -15.97 -31.49 13.32
C THR A 333 -16.35 -30.35 12.37
N SER A 334 -16.88 -29.26 12.93
CA SER A 334 -17.21 -28.05 12.16
C SER A 334 -16.04 -27.06 12.14
N TYR A 335 -15.88 -26.36 11.03
CA TYR A 335 -14.83 -25.36 10.83
C TYR A 335 -15.36 -24.20 9.99
N ALA A 336 -14.82 -23.00 10.25
CA ALA A 336 -15.07 -21.84 9.41
C ALA A 336 -14.00 -21.83 8.31
N ASN A 337 -14.43 -21.94 7.05
CA ASN A 337 -13.54 -22.01 5.92
C ASN A 337 -13.76 -20.85 4.96
N PHE A 338 -12.65 -20.30 4.48
CA PHE A 338 -12.65 -19.32 3.40
C PHE A 338 -12.21 -19.97 2.10
N GLU A 339 -12.97 -19.72 1.05
CA GLU A 339 -12.65 -20.16 -0.31
C GLU A 339 -12.01 -19.01 -1.09
N LEU A 340 -10.77 -19.18 -1.51
CA LEU A 340 -10.04 -18.18 -2.29
C LEU A 340 -10.32 -18.38 -3.78
N LYS A 341 -10.86 -17.34 -4.42
CA LYS A 341 -11.10 -17.34 -5.87
C LYS A 341 -9.80 -17.25 -6.68
N ASN A 342 -8.84 -16.48 -6.19
CA ASN A 342 -7.51 -16.30 -6.77
C ASN A 342 -6.53 -15.82 -5.67
N LEU A 343 -5.24 -15.76 -6.01
CA LEU A 343 -4.19 -15.32 -5.08
C LEU A 343 -4.16 -13.82 -4.83
N ASP A 344 -4.88 -13.01 -5.60
CA ASP A 344 -5.03 -11.59 -5.28
C ASP A 344 -5.92 -11.38 -4.04
N MET A 345 -6.72 -12.37 -3.64
CA MET A 345 -7.62 -12.30 -2.48
C MET A 345 -6.93 -12.62 -1.14
N VAL A 346 -5.61 -12.77 -1.12
CA VAL A 346 -4.85 -13.07 0.09
C VAL A 346 -3.54 -12.29 0.11
N ASP A 347 -3.16 -11.81 1.29
CA ASP A 347 -1.84 -11.29 1.55
C ASP A 347 -1.27 -11.93 2.82
N VAL A 348 -0.01 -12.36 2.75
CA VAL A 348 0.64 -13.16 3.78
C VAL A 348 1.92 -12.46 4.18
N ASN A 349 2.00 -11.99 5.42
CA ASN A 349 3.09 -11.19 5.95
C ASN A 349 3.92 -11.92 7.01
N TYR A 350 5.25 -11.80 6.98
CA TYR A 350 6.11 -12.37 8.02
C TYR A 350 5.77 -11.81 9.41
N ASP A 351 5.54 -10.49 9.47
CA ASP A 351 5.19 -9.75 10.68
C ASP A 351 3.83 -9.07 10.55
N CYS A 352 3.24 -8.64 11.67
CA CYS A 352 2.02 -7.83 11.66
C CYS A 352 2.33 -6.44 11.08
N PRO A 353 1.76 -6.04 9.93
CA PRO A 353 2.03 -4.73 9.35
C PRO A 353 1.10 -3.64 9.93
N LEU A 354 0.28 -3.97 10.93
CA LEU A 354 -0.62 -3.05 11.62
C LEU A 354 0.02 -2.58 12.94
N PRO A 355 -0.40 -1.43 13.50
CA PRO A 355 0.03 -0.99 14.83
C PRO A 355 -0.20 -2.06 15.90
N SER A 356 0.63 -2.08 16.94
CA SER A 356 0.69 -3.11 18.00
C SER A 356 -0.67 -3.44 18.65
N LYS A 357 -1.61 -2.50 18.74
CA LYS A 357 -2.97 -2.76 19.25
C LYS A 357 -3.79 -3.76 18.42
N TYR A 358 -3.38 -4.03 17.18
CA TYR A 358 -4.00 -5.00 16.26
C TYR A 358 -3.18 -6.28 16.11
N ASP A 359 -2.04 -6.37 16.80
CA ASP A 359 -1.21 -7.56 16.87
C ASP A 359 -1.83 -8.56 17.88
N LYS A 360 -2.87 -9.25 17.43
CA LYS A 360 -3.76 -10.09 18.24
C LYS A 360 -3.79 -11.56 17.80
#